data_AF-A0A7K3XN79-F1
#
_entry.id   AF-A0A7K3XN79-F1
#
_cell.length_a   1.000
_cell.length_b   1.000
_cell.length_c   1.000
_cell.angle_alpha   90.00
_cell.angle_beta   90.00
_cell.angle_gamma   90.00
#
_symmetry.space_group_name_H-M   'P 1'
#
loop_
_entity.id
_entity.type
_entity.pdbx_description
1 polymer ?
#
loop_
_entity_poly.entity_id
_entity_poly.type
_entity_poly.pdbx_seq_one_letter_code
_entity_poly.pdbx_strand_id
1 'polypeptide(L)'
;FPAIKSVLANNDTESKKTIVSEIARMAGEHEFAGGAMDAINTLTHHYALPEDSCGTYQVAFKLLEQFEDDLHIHVHLENNILYPAALKLGN
;
A
#
# COMPACT_ATOMS: atom_id res chain seq x y z
N PHE A 1 -5.90 -10.34 5.87
CA PHE A 1 -7.05 -9.82 6.64
C PHE A 1 -7.84 -10.87 7.45
N PRO A 2 -7.29 -11.43 8.54
CA PRO A 2 -7.99 -12.42 9.37
C PRO A 2 -9.26 -11.89 10.06
N ALA A 3 -9.24 -10.66 10.59
CA ALA A 3 -10.40 -10.06 11.24
C ALA A 3 -11.61 -9.94 10.30
N ILE A 4 -11.40 -9.48 9.05
CA ILE A 4 -12.44 -9.47 8.01
C ILE A 4 -13.03 -10.87 7.80
N LYS A 5 -12.16 -11.89 7.66
CA LYS A 5 -12.61 -13.28 7.49
C LYS A 5 -13.40 -13.79 8.69
N SER A 6 -13.00 -13.43 9.90
CA SER A 6 -13.71 -13.79 11.14
C SER A 6 -15.13 -13.20 11.14
N VAL A 7 -15.27 -11.89 10.92
CA VAL A 7 -16.59 -11.24 10.89
C VAL A 7 -17.50 -11.85 9.82
N LEU A 8 -16.98 -12.18 8.64
CA LEU A 8 -17.75 -12.85 7.58
C LEU A 8 -18.19 -14.27 7.95
N ALA A 9 -17.40 -14.99 8.75
CA ALA A 9 -17.70 -16.36 9.14
C ALA A 9 -18.65 -16.48 10.33
N ASN A 10 -18.53 -15.59 11.33
CA ASN A 10 -19.21 -15.76 12.62
C ASN A 10 -19.67 -14.44 13.27
N ASN A 11 -19.57 -13.30 12.58
CA ASN A 11 -19.93 -11.97 13.09
C ASN A 11 -19.20 -11.58 14.40
N ASP A 12 -17.95 -12.03 14.57
CA ASP A 12 -17.14 -11.78 15.77
C ASP A 12 -16.97 -10.28 16.09
N THR A 13 -17.36 -9.89 17.31
CA THR A 13 -17.42 -8.48 17.74
C THR A 13 -16.04 -7.87 17.98
N GLU A 14 -15.07 -8.64 18.47
CA GLU A 14 -13.71 -8.14 18.67
C GLU A 14 -12.99 -7.91 17.33
N SER A 15 -13.23 -8.78 16.35
CA SER A 15 -12.76 -8.58 14.98
C SER A 15 -13.36 -7.33 14.33
N LYS A 16 -14.61 -6.95 14.63
CA LYS A 16 -15.20 -5.68 14.15
C LYS A 16 -14.43 -4.46 14.64
N LYS A 17 -14.11 -4.40 15.93
CA LYS A 17 -13.30 -3.33 16.51
C LYS A 17 -11.92 -3.27 15.87
N THR A 18 -11.31 -4.45 15.67
CA THR A 18 -10.00 -4.59 15.04
C THR A 18 -10.03 -4.05 13.60
N ILE A 19 -11.07 -4.34 12.81
CA ILE A 19 -11.20 -3.79 11.44
C ILE A 19 -11.17 -2.27 11.46
N VAL A 20 -11.96 -1.63 12.34
CA VAL A 20 -12.06 -0.17 12.39
C VAL A 20 -10.74 0.47 12.83
N SER A 21 -10.11 -0.04 13.90
CA SER A 21 -8.86 0.53 14.41
C SER A 21 -7.69 0.33 13.44
N GLU A 22 -7.56 -0.85 12.85
CA GLU A 22 -6.46 -1.17 11.95
C GLU A 22 -6.57 -0.44 10.62
N ILE A 23 -7.76 -0.28 10.05
CA ILE A 23 -7.92 0.50 8.82
C ILE A 23 -7.49 1.96 9.01
N ALA A 24 -7.83 2.58 10.15
CA ALA A 24 -7.39 3.94 10.44
C ALA A 24 -5.86 4.05 10.54
N ARG A 25 -5.21 3.05 11.17
CA ARG A 25 -3.74 2.97 11.26
C ARG A 25 -3.10 2.77 9.88
N MET A 26 -3.58 1.78 9.12
CA MET A 26 -3.06 1.44 7.78
C MET A 26 -3.21 2.59 6.79
N ALA A 27 -4.31 3.35 6.84
CA ALA A 27 -4.48 4.52 5.99
C ALA A 27 -3.35 5.55 6.19
N GLY A 28 -2.94 5.79 7.44
CA GLY A 28 -1.79 6.65 7.74
C GLY A 28 -0.45 6.06 7.29
N GLU A 29 -0.29 4.74 7.38
CA GLU A 29 0.91 4.06 6.87
C GLU A 29 1.00 4.11 5.34
N HIS A 30 -0.13 4.05 4.62
CA HIS A 30 -0.19 4.26 3.18
C HIS A 30 0.19 5.70 2.78
N GLU A 31 -0.28 6.70 3.51
CA GLU A 31 0.13 8.10 3.28
C GLU A 31 1.64 8.28 3.47
N PHE A 32 2.19 7.71 4.53
CA PHE A 32 3.64 7.71 4.75
C PHE A 32 4.40 7.02 3.61
N ALA A 33 3.95 5.84 3.18
CA ALA A 33 4.58 5.09 2.10
C ALA A 33 4.53 5.86 0.76
N GLY A 34 3.39 6.50 0.44
CA GLY A 34 3.27 7.37 -0.72
C GLY A 34 4.26 8.53 -0.69
N GLY A 35 4.36 9.24 0.43
CA GLY A 35 5.34 10.32 0.59
C GLY A 35 6.80 9.85 0.49
N ALA A 36 7.10 8.63 0.92
CA ALA A 36 8.43 8.04 0.73
C ALA A 36 8.72 7.75 -0.75
N MET A 37 7.73 7.28 -1.51
CA MET A 37 7.85 7.08 -2.95
C MET A 37 8.01 8.40 -3.70
N ASP A 38 7.26 9.45 -3.35
CA ASP A 38 7.43 10.79 -3.92
C ASP A 38 8.86 11.32 -3.73
N ALA A 39 9.43 11.12 -2.53
CA ALA A 39 10.81 11.50 -2.22
C ALA A 39 11.82 10.68 -3.05
N ILE A 40 11.61 9.37 -3.18
CA ILE A 40 12.43 8.49 -4.02
C ILE A 40 12.38 8.94 -5.48
N ASN A 41 11.18 9.16 -6.03
CA ASN A 41 10.94 9.61 -7.40
C ASN A 41 11.69 10.92 -7.70
N THR A 42 11.67 11.86 -6.75
CA THR A 42 12.42 13.12 -6.83
C THR A 42 13.94 12.88 -6.81
N LEU A 43 14.44 12.06 -5.88
CA LEU A 43 15.86 11.77 -5.72
C LEU A 43 16.45 11.00 -6.91
N THR A 44 15.63 10.19 -7.59
CA THR A 44 16.03 9.42 -8.77
C THR A 44 15.80 10.17 -10.08
N HIS A 45 15.32 11.42 -10.04
CA HIS A 45 14.92 12.19 -11.22
C HIS A 45 13.94 11.41 -12.12
N HIS A 46 12.85 10.92 -11.55
CA HIS A 46 11.89 10.05 -12.23
C HIS A 46 12.55 8.77 -12.76
N TYR A 47 13.35 8.11 -11.92
CA TYR A 47 14.07 6.87 -12.25
C TYR A 47 15.01 6.98 -13.47
N ALA A 48 15.51 8.18 -13.74
CA ALA A 48 16.47 8.40 -14.82
C ALA A 48 17.78 7.66 -14.56
N LEU A 49 18.30 7.01 -15.60
CA LEU A 49 19.56 6.27 -15.56
C LEU A 49 20.71 7.11 -16.15
N PRO A 50 21.88 7.17 -15.48
CA PRO A 50 23.10 7.69 -16.09
C PRO A 50 23.52 6.90 -17.33
N GLU A 51 24.15 7.57 -18.30
CA GLU A 51 24.63 6.94 -19.55
C GLU A 51 25.66 5.82 -19.29
N ASP A 52 26.43 5.95 -18.21
CA ASP A 52 27.48 5.01 -17.80
C ASP A 52 27.02 3.97 -16.76
N SER A 53 25.70 3.89 -16.51
CA SER A 53 25.13 2.95 -15.54
C SER A 53 25.42 1.49 -15.90
N CYS A 54 25.83 0.68 -14.93
CA CYS A 54 26.05 -0.74 -15.13
C CYS A 54 24.73 -1.52 -15.13
N GLY A 55 24.72 -2.74 -15.68
CA GLY A 55 23.50 -3.55 -15.81
C GLY A 55 22.74 -3.77 -14.49
N THR A 56 23.45 -3.95 -13.37
CA THR A 56 22.82 -4.11 -12.05
C THR A 56 22.07 -2.85 -11.62
N TYR A 57 22.64 -1.67 -11.88
CA TYR A 57 22.01 -0.39 -11.54
C TYR A 57 20.75 -0.15 -12.38
N GLN A 58 20.81 -0.46 -13.67
CA GLN A 58 19.66 -0.36 -14.58
C GLN A 58 18.49 -1.24 -14.13
N VAL A 59 18.79 -2.49 -13.77
CA VAL A 59 17.78 -3.43 -13.26
C VAL A 59 17.20 -2.94 -11.93
N ALA A 60 18.04 -2.44 -11.01
CA ALA A 60 17.57 -1.94 -9.72
C ALA A 60 16.57 -0.77 -9.86
N PHE A 61 16.87 0.22 -10.70
CA PHE A 61 15.98 1.36 -10.94
C PHE A 61 14.68 0.94 -11.63
N LYS A 62 14.75 0.04 -12.61
CA LYS A 62 13.55 -0.51 -13.26
C LYS A 62 12.65 -1.25 -12.27
N LEU A 63 13.22 -2.06 -11.38
CA LEU A 63 12.45 -2.76 -10.35
C LEU A 63 11.88 -1.80 -9.30
N LEU A 64 12.57 -0.69 -9.02
CA LEU A 64 12.09 0.34 -8.11
C LEU A 64 10.91 1.13 -8.70
N GLU A 65 10.96 1.50 -9.97
CA GLU A 65 9.83 2.10 -10.69
C GLU A 65 8.63 1.14 -10.73
N GLN A 66 8.85 -0.12 -11.08
CA GLN A 66 7.80 -1.13 -11.05
C GLN A 66 7.20 -1.31 -9.65
N PHE A 67 8.02 -1.24 -8.61
CA PHE A 67 7.55 -1.30 -7.23
C PHE A 67 6.65 -0.10 -6.88
N GLU A 68 6.96 1.11 -7.36
CA GLU A 68 6.10 2.29 -7.19
C GLU A 68 4.73 2.05 -7.82
N ASP A 69 4.69 1.59 -9.07
CA ASP A 69 3.46 1.29 -9.80
C ASP A 69 2.60 0.24 -9.09
N ASP A 70 3.23 -0.87 -8.66
CA ASP A 70 2.55 -1.95 -7.95
C ASP A 70 2.03 -1.47 -6.58
N LEU A 71 2.78 -0.61 -5.88
CA LEU A 71 2.37 -0.01 -4.62
C LEU A 71 1.17 0.92 -4.79
N HIS A 72 1.14 1.73 -5.85
CA HIS A 72 -0.02 2.58 -6.16
C HIS A 72 -1.29 1.75 -6.40
N ILE A 73 -1.18 0.66 -7.17
CA ILE A 73 -2.29 -0.27 -7.39
C ILE A 73 -2.73 -0.91 -6.08
N HIS A 74 -1.78 -1.40 -5.27
CA HIS A 74 -2.05 -1.99 -3.96
C HIS A 74 -2.84 -1.03 -3.05
N VAL A 75 -2.31 0.19 -2.85
CA VAL A 75 -2.96 1.21 -2.00
C VAL A 75 -4.33 1.59 -2.57
N HIS A 76 -4.47 1.69 -3.90
CA HIS A 76 -5.76 1.98 -4.51
C HIS A 76 -6.80 0.90 -4.21
N LEU A 77 -6.45 -0.38 -4.41
CA LEU A 77 -7.33 -1.51 -4.13
C LEU A 77 -7.73 -1.55 -2.65
N GLU A 78 -6.78 -1.29 -1.75
CA GLU A 78 -7.07 -1.29 -0.32
C GLU A 78 -7.93 -0.10 0.10
N ASN A 79 -7.48 1.12 -0.16
CA ASN A 79 -8.15 2.34 0.32
C ASN A 79 -9.51 2.57 -0.33
N ASN A 80 -9.68 2.22 -1.60
CA ASN A 80 -10.89 2.57 -2.35
C ASN A 80 -11.87 1.41 -2.52
N ILE A 81 -11.44 0.16 -2.31
CA ILE A 81 -12.30 -1.01 -2.50
C ILE A 81 -12.42 -1.81 -1.22
N LEU A 82 -11.31 -2.31 -0.68
CA LEU A 82 -11.35 -3.23 0.45
C LEU A 82 -11.77 -2.53 1.76
N TYR A 83 -11.14 -1.40 2.10
CA TYR A 83 -11.39 -0.72 3.37
C TYR A 83 -12.82 -0.18 3.49
N PRO A 84 -13.41 0.46 2.46
CA PRO A 84 -14.81 0.88 2.52
C PRO A 84 -15.77 -0.31 2.68
N ALA A 85 -15.48 -1.44 2.05
CA ALA A 85 -16.28 -2.66 2.22
C ALA A 85 -16.12 -3.25 3.63
N ALA A 86 -14.90 -3.26 4.18
CA ALA A 86 -14.61 -3.78 5.50
C ALA A 86 -15.20 -2.92 6.63
N LEU A 87 -15.17 -1.58 6.50
CA LEU A 87 -15.76 -0.68 7.49
C LEU A 87 -17.28 -0.86 7.64
N LYS A 88 -17.98 -1.27 6.58
CA LYS A 88 -19.41 -1.67 6.64
C LYS A 88 -19.65 -2.94 7.45
N LEU A 89 -18.63 -3.79 7.63
CA LEU A 89 -18.71 -4.98 8.49
C LEU A 89 -18.39 -4.65 9.95
N GLY A 90 -17.56 -3.63 10.17
CA GLY A 90 -17.13 -3.18 11.50
C GLY A 90 -18.17 -2.31 12.22
N ASN A 91 -18.94 -1.52 11.46
CA ASN A 91 -20.10 -0.74 11.94
C ASN A 91 -21.38 -1.58 11.98
#